data_AF-A0A9X8DR93-F1
#
_entry.id   AF-A0A9X8DR93-F1
#
_cell.length_a   1.000
_cell.length_b   1.000
_cell.length_c   1.000
_cell.angle_alpha   90.00
_cell.angle_beta   90.00
_cell.angle_gamma   90.00
#
_symmetry.space_group_name_H-M   'P 1'
#
loop_
_entity.id
_entity.type
_entity.pdbx_description
1 polymer ?
#
loop_
_entity_poly.entity_id
_entity_poly.type
_entity_poly.pdbx_seq_one_letter_code
_entity_poly.pdbx_strand_id
1 'polypeptide(L)'
;MERSKRAATSRSERMAMLEFLRIPENFALLTGQATKGKPMKGGQKLTRSHGLARLVEYVNAVVPAVRPWTTKDAKSSLPNSPTAMKDRKLL
;
A
#
# COMPACT_ATOMS: atom_id res chain seq x y z
N MET A 1 28.04 -0.45 -0.03
CA MET A 1 26.86 -1.03 -0.71
C MET A 1 26.10 0.12 -1.36
N GLU A 2 26.24 0.29 -2.68
CA GLU A 2 25.44 1.22 -3.48
C GLU A 2 23.96 0.92 -3.21
N ARG A 3 23.24 1.84 -2.57
CA ARG A 3 21.78 1.76 -2.49
C ARG A 3 21.28 2.01 -3.91
N SER A 4 21.01 0.96 -4.68
CA SER A 4 20.38 1.08 -6.00
C SER A 4 19.28 2.14 -5.91
N LYS A 5 19.40 3.22 -6.69
CA LYS A 5 18.41 4.29 -6.74
C LYS A 5 17.06 3.63 -6.99
N ARG A 6 16.20 3.59 -5.96
CA ARG A 6 14.86 3.03 -6.08
C ARG A 6 14.12 3.92 -7.06
N ALA A 7 13.43 3.30 -8.03
CA ALA A 7 12.54 4.05 -8.91
C ALA A 7 11.58 4.89 -8.05
N ALA A 8 11.55 6.19 -8.31
CA ALA A 8 10.69 7.09 -7.57
C ALA A 8 9.22 6.77 -7.92
N THR A 9 8.35 6.75 -6.92
CA THR A 9 6.90 6.63 -7.15
C THR A 9 6.42 7.83 -7.95
N SER A 10 5.82 7.58 -9.11
CA SER A 10 5.33 8.64 -9.99
C SER A 10 4.14 9.38 -9.38
N ARG A 11 3.77 10.55 -9.94
CA ARG A 11 2.59 11.29 -9.47
C ARG A 11 1.31 10.46 -9.63
N SER A 12 1.14 9.78 -10.76
CA SER A 12 -0.03 8.94 -11.05
C SER A 12 -0.11 7.75 -10.10
N GLU A 13 1.02 7.08 -9.84
CA GLU A 13 1.11 6.02 -8.83
C GLU A 13 0.75 6.54 -7.43
N ARG A 14 1.24 7.73 -7.05
CA ARG A 14 0.89 8.34 -5.77
C ARG A 14 -0.60 8.64 -5.66
N MET A 15 -1.25 9.11 -6.72
CA MET A 15 -2.70 9.34 -6.71
C MET A 15 -3.48 8.03 -6.55
N ALA A 16 -3.12 6.99 -7.32
CA ALA A 16 -3.72 5.67 -7.20
C ALA A 16 -3.56 5.08 -5.78
N MET A 17 -2.38 5.25 -5.16
CA MET A 17 -2.18 4.86 -3.77
C MET A 17 -3.13 5.58 -2.81
N LEU A 18 -3.31 6.90 -2.97
CA LEU A 18 -4.20 7.68 -2.11
C LEU A 18 -5.65 7.25 -2.28
N GLU A 19 -6.10 6.99 -3.50
CA GLU A 19 -7.44 6.46 -3.77
C GLU A 19 -7.65 5.11 -3.10
N PHE A 20 -6.68 4.20 -3.21
CA PHE A 20 -6.74 2.91 -2.53
C PHE A 20 -6.85 3.04 -1.01
N LEU A 21 -6.13 4.01 -0.42
CA LEU A 21 -6.12 4.29 1.02
C LEU A 21 -7.36 5.01 1.52
N ARG A 22 -8.16 5.65 0.66
CA ARG A 22 -9.45 6.24 1.06
C ARG A 22 -10.46 5.19 1.52
N ILE A 23 -10.30 3.94 1.08
CA ILE A 23 -11.14 2.82 1.51
C ILE A 23 -10.68 2.39 2.92
N PRO A 24 -11.54 2.53 3.96
CA PRO A 24 -11.15 2.27 5.35
C PRO A 24 -10.57 0.87 5.59
N GLU A 25 -11.10 -0.14 4.90
CA GLU A 25 -10.65 -1.53 5.01
C GLU A 25 -9.22 -1.70 4.49
N ASN A 26 -8.92 -1.10 3.34
CA ASN A 26 -7.59 -1.11 2.75
C ASN A 26 -6.58 -0.36 3.62
N PHE A 27 -7.00 0.78 4.17
CA PHE A 27 -6.21 1.53 5.12
C PHE A 27 -5.89 0.72 6.39
N ALA A 28 -6.91 0.11 6.99
CA ALA A 28 -6.76 -0.72 8.18
C ALA A 28 -5.84 -1.92 7.94
N LEU A 29 -5.92 -2.53 6.75
CA LEU A 29 -5.04 -3.63 6.34
C LEU A 29 -3.58 -3.19 6.21
N LEU A 30 -3.32 -2.02 5.62
CA LEU A 30 -1.96 -1.53 5.38
C LEU A 30 -1.27 -0.96 6.61
N THR A 31 -2.04 -0.47 7.58
CA THR A 31 -1.56 0.07 8.86
C THR A 31 -1.49 -0.95 9.99
N GLY A 32 -1.93 -2.18 9.75
CA GLY A 32 -2.00 -3.21 10.79
C GLY A 32 -3.13 -3.00 11.81
N GLN A 33 -3.97 -1.97 11.65
CA GLN A 33 -5.15 -1.74 12.49
C GLN A 33 -6.24 -2.80 12.28
N ALA A 34 -6.25 -3.47 11.13
CA ALA A 34 -7.09 -4.63 10.85
C ALA A 34 -6.96 -5.74 11.91
N THR A 35 -5.87 -5.76 12.69
CA THR A 35 -5.68 -6.73 13.76
C THR A 35 -6.60 -6.53 14.97
N LYS A 36 -7.21 -5.35 15.16
CA LYS A 36 -8.12 -5.05 16.29
C LYS A 36 -9.59 -5.48 16.10
N GLY A 37 -9.95 -6.07 14.95
CA GLY A 37 -11.33 -6.54 14.67
C GLY A 37 -11.45 -7.56 13.54
N LYS A 38 -10.35 -8.24 13.20
CA LYS A 38 -10.18 -9.34 12.21
C LYS A 38 -11.10 -9.26 10.96
N PRO A 39 -10.75 -8.48 9.93
CA PRO A 39 -11.20 -8.81 8.59
C PRO A 39 -10.58 -10.16 8.23
N MET A 40 -11.42 -11.21 8.23
CA MET A 40 -11.05 -12.57 7.87
C MET A 40 -11.55 -12.83 6.46
N LYS A 41 -10.71 -13.45 5.62
CA LYS A 41 -11.18 -14.02 4.36
C LYS A 41 -11.02 -15.53 4.46
N GLY A 42 -12.13 -16.27 4.39
CA GLY A 42 -12.12 -17.73 4.54
C GLY A 42 -11.51 -18.24 5.85
N GLY A 43 -11.73 -17.54 6.96
CA GLY A 43 -11.16 -17.93 8.27
C GLY A 43 -9.68 -17.58 8.48
N GLN A 44 -9.00 -17.02 7.48
CA GLN A 44 -7.61 -16.57 7.62
C GLN A 44 -7.54 -15.06 7.93
N LYS A 45 -6.71 -14.71 8.91
CA LYS A 45 -6.45 -13.31 9.28
C LYS A 45 -5.74 -12.61 8.13
N LEU A 46 -6.36 -11.57 7.57
CA LEU A 46 -5.71 -10.76 6.55
C LEU A 46 -4.51 -10.01 7.16
N THR A 47 -3.36 -10.13 6.51
CA THR A 47 -2.09 -9.55 6.97
C THR A 47 -1.74 -8.29 6.18
N ARG A 48 -0.81 -7.49 6.69
CA ARG A 48 -0.26 -6.34 5.94
C ARG A 48 0.29 -6.74 4.58
N SER A 49 0.87 -7.93 4.46
CA SER A 49 1.35 -8.47 3.18
C SER A 49 0.23 -8.63 2.15
N HIS A 50 -0.97 -9.03 2.58
CA HIS A 50 -2.15 -9.06 1.70
C HIS A 50 -2.56 -7.65 1.26
N GLY A 51 -2.55 -6.68 2.17
CA GLY A 51 -2.82 -5.28 1.83
C GLY A 51 -1.83 -4.73 0.80
N LEU A 52 -0.54 -5.06 0.92
CA LEU A 52 0.48 -4.65 -0.04
C LEU A 52 0.28 -5.32 -1.40
N ALA A 53 -0.12 -6.59 -1.45
CA ALA A 53 -0.42 -7.28 -2.72
C ALA A 53 -1.61 -6.62 -3.43
N ARG A 54 -2.71 -6.36 -2.71
CA ARG A 54 -3.89 -5.68 -3.27
C ARG A 54 -3.60 -4.28 -3.77
N LEU A 55 -2.74 -3.54 -3.06
CA LEU A 55 -2.32 -2.21 -3.50
C LEU A 55 -1.53 -2.30 -4.82
N VAL A 56 -0.65 -3.28 -4.96
CA VAL A 56 0.11 -3.50 -6.20
C VAL A 56 -0.83 -3.84 -7.36
N GLU A 57 -1.77 -4.75 -7.14
CA GLU A 57 -2.81 -5.10 -8.11
C GLU A 57 -3.60 -3.86 -8.55
N TYR A 58 -4.03 -3.03 -7.59
CA TYR A 58 -4.79 -1.81 -7.88
C TYR A 58 -3.97 -0.81 -8.69
N VAL A 59 -2.75 -0.49 -8.26
CA VAL A 59 -1.90 0.50 -8.95
C VAL A 59 -1.58 0.03 -10.37
N ASN A 60 -1.28 -1.26 -10.57
CA ASN A 60 -1.02 -1.81 -11.90
C ASN A 60 -2.27 -1.84 -12.80
N ALA A 61 -3.47 -1.94 -12.21
CA ALA A 61 -4.71 -1.92 -12.96
C ALA A 61 -5.10 -0.51 -13.44
N VAL A 62 -4.83 0.52 -12.62
CA VAL A 62 -5.29 1.90 -12.90
C VAL A 62 -4.21 2.81 -13.48
N VAL A 63 -2.93 2.47 -13.31
CA VAL A 63 -1.81 3.24 -13.86
C VAL A 63 -1.16 2.42 -14.97
N PRO A 64 -1.33 2.81 -16.26
CA PRO A 64 -0.60 2.20 -17.36
C PRO A 64 0.88 2.57 -17.21
N ALA A 65 1.67 1.65 -16.65
CA ALA A 65 3.06 1.89 -16.30
C ALA A 65 4.02 1.17 -17.26
N VAL A 66 5.11 1.83 -17.63
CA VAL A 66 6.21 1.26 -18.42
C VAL A 66 6.88 0.08 -17.70
N ARG A 67 6.83 0.08 -16.35
CA ARG A 67 7.27 -1.02 -15.49
C ARG A 67 6.16 -1.34 -14.49
N PRO A 68 5.81 -2.63 -14.30
CA PRO A 68 4.84 -3.01 -13.28
C PRO A 68 5.36 -2.70 -11.88
N TRP A 69 4.48 -2.15 -11.06
CA TRP A 69 4.70 -1.93 -9.64
C TRP A 69 4.81 -3.28 -8.92
N THR A 70 5.70 -3.35 -7.93
CA THR A 70 5.93 -4.57 -7.13
C THR A 70 5.61 -4.33 -5.65
N THR A 71 5.51 -5.41 -4.87
CA THR A 71 5.35 -5.32 -3.41
C THR A 71 6.53 -4.61 -2.72
N LYS A 72 7.71 -4.61 -3.34
CA LYS A 72 8.87 -3.83 -2.86
C LYS A 72 8.65 -2.33 -3.04
N ASP A 73 8.10 -1.92 -4.17
CA ASP A 73 7.74 -0.52 -4.45
C ASP A 73 6.66 -0.07 -3.44
N ALA A 74 5.58 -0.83 -3.29
CA ALA A 74 4.52 -0.58 -2.31
C ALA A 74 5.04 -0.46 -0.86
N LYS A 75 5.93 -1.38 -0.43
CA LYS A 75 6.52 -1.36 0.92
C LYS A 75 7.44 -0.16 1.14
N SER A 76 8.12 0.32 0.10
CA SER A 76 9.00 1.50 0.19
C SER A 76 8.19 2.81 0.25
N SER A 77 7.04 2.84 -0.41
CA SER A 77 6.21 4.04 -0.52
C SER A 77 5.28 4.23 0.68
N LEU A 78 4.91 3.15 1.39
CA LEU A 78 4.02 3.21 2.54
C LEU A 78 4.73 3.03 3.89
N PRO A 79 4.52 3.96 4.84
CA PRO A 79 4.87 3.72 6.23
C PRO A 79 4.05 2.56 6.83
N ASN A 80 4.51 2.03 7.96
CA ASN A 80 3.94 0.85 8.63
C ASN A 80 3.01 1.18 9.80
N SER A 81 2.76 2.46 10.10
CA SER A 81 1.89 2.91 11.18
C SER A 81 0.91 3.99 10.71
N PRO A 82 -0.30 4.08 11.32
CA PRO A 82 -1.27 5.14 11.02
C PRO A 82 -0.72 6.54 11.26
N THR A 83 0.04 6.74 12.33
CA THR A 83 0.65 8.04 12.66
C THR A 83 1.59 8.50 11.55
N ALA A 84 2.48 7.62 11.10
CA ALA A 84 3.41 7.95 10.02
C ALA A 84 2.73 8.14 8.65
N MET A 85 1.55 7.55 8.42
CA MET A 85 0.72 7.85 7.24
C MET A 85 0.19 9.30 7.28
N LYS A 86 -0.26 9.76 8.45
CA LYS A 86 -0.71 11.15 8.67
C LYS A 86 0.44 12.14 8.48
N ASP A 87 1.61 11.86 9.06
CA ASP A 87 2.81 12.70 8.92
C ASP A 87 3.25 12.88 7.47
N ARG A 88 3.05 11.85 6.64
CA ARG A 88 3.32 11.89 5.19
C ARG A 88 2.20 12.52 4.34
N LYS A 89 1.14 13.04 4.96
CA LYS A 89 -0.04 13.61 4.28
C LYS A 89 -0.61 12.62 3.26
N LEU A 90 -0.71 11.35 3.67
CA LEU A 90 -1.38 10.28 2.91
C LEU A 90 -2.85 10.10 3.31
N LEU A 91 -3.30 10.88 4.30
CA LEU A 91 -4.64 10.92 4.88
C LEU A 91 -5.06 12.37 5.06
#